data_AF-A0A3R7N7A6-F1
#
_entry.id   AF-A0A3R7N7A6-F1
#
_cell.length_a   1.000
_cell.length_b   1.000
_cell.length_c   1.000
_cell.angle_alpha   90.00
_cell.angle_beta   90.00
_cell.angle_gamma   90.00
#
_symmetry.space_group_name_H-M   'P 1'
#
loop_
_entity.id
_entity.type
_entity.pdbx_description
1 polymer ?
#
loop_
_entity_poly.entity_id
_entity_poly.type
_entity_poly.pdbx_seq_one_letter_code
_entity_poly.pdbx_strand_id
1 'polypeptide(L)'
;MAEESLVTEAECRVSSVLGRNTRELGKQHLFDSSPETCWNSDQGSPQWVALKWDNPVTVTSIIAQFQGGFCGSPETCVEICQEGSSKWEELEPWHLEDVGTIQSLCLQQPTVLSKLRINFKNSTDFYGRIIMYKLDVLGHKV
;
A
#
# COMPACT_ATOMS: atom_id res chain seq x y z
N MET A 1 9.97 -2.05 22.17
CA MET A 1 8.57 -2.47 21.97
C MET A 1 8.56 -3.53 20.89
N ALA A 2 7.70 -4.54 20.98
CA ALA A 2 7.58 -5.52 19.91
C ALA A 2 6.88 -4.85 18.71
N GLU A 3 7.38 -5.11 17.50
CA GLU A 3 6.79 -4.61 16.27
C GLU A 3 5.48 -5.38 15.99
N GLU A 4 4.40 -4.67 15.73
CA GLU A 4 3.07 -5.22 15.47
C GLU A 4 2.53 -4.76 14.11
N SER A 5 1.56 -5.52 13.57
CA SER A 5 0.82 -5.11 12.39
C SER A 5 -0.16 -3.99 12.75
N LEU A 6 -0.11 -2.89 12.01
CA LEU A 6 -0.92 -1.68 12.24
C LEU A 6 -2.18 -1.66 11.35
N VAL A 7 -2.30 -2.56 10.38
CA VAL A 7 -3.36 -2.47 9.35
C VAL A 7 -4.76 -2.81 9.88
N THR A 8 -4.87 -3.55 10.98
CA THR A 8 -6.15 -3.92 11.59
C THR A 8 -6.92 -2.74 12.17
N GLU A 9 -6.21 -1.64 12.48
CA GLU A 9 -6.78 -0.41 13.05
C GLU A 9 -6.83 0.73 12.01
N ALA A 10 -6.44 0.44 10.77
CA ALA A 10 -6.42 1.41 9.70
C ALA A 10 -7.71 1.36 8.86
N GLU A 11 -8.25 2.54 8.55
CA GLU A 11 -9.18 2.68 7.43
C GLU A 11 -8.39 2.60 6.12
N CYS A 12 -8.71 1.61 5.28
CA CYS A 12 -8.09 1.45 3.97
C CYS A 12 -8.94 2.07 2.85
N ARG A 13 -8.29 2.75 1.91
CA ARG A 13 -8.87 3.22 0.64
C ARG A 13 -7.95 2.87 -0.52
N VAL A 14 -8.54 2.68 -1.69
CA VAL A 14 -7.83 2.41 -2.94
C VAL A 14 -8.33 3.35 -4.03
N SER A 15 -7.47 3.66 -4.99
CA SER A 15 -7.77 4.53 -6.13
C SER A 15 -8.94 4.05 -6.98
N SER A 16 -8.96 2.75 -7.28
CA SER A 16 -9.94 2.12 -8.16
C SER A 16 -10.06 0.62 -7.88
N VAL A 17 -11.11 0.01 -8.42
CA VAL A 17 -11.29 -1.45 -8.43
C VAL A 17 -11.81 -1.85 -9.80
N LEU A 18 -11.21 -2.86 -10.41
CA LEU A 18 -11.55 -3.32 -11.76
C LEU A 18 -13.05 -3.58 -11.90
N GLY A 19 -13.70 -2.86 -12.83
CA GLY A 19 -15.13 -3.01 -13.10
C GLY A 19 -16.03 -2.69 -11.90
N ARG A 20 -15.51 -1.97 -10.89
CA ARG A 20 -16.18 -1.73 -9.59
C ARG A 20 -16.59 -3.02 -8.87
N ASN A 21 -15.93 -4.15 -9.18
CA ASN A 21 -16.18 -5.44 -8.54
C ASN A 21 -15.53 -5.49 -7.13
N THR A 22 -16.05 -4.66 -6.23
CA THR A 22 -15.51 -4.53 -4.87
C THR A 22 -15.62 -5.79 -4.05
N ARG A 23 -16.49 -6.74 -4.42
CA ARG A 23 -16.68 -7.99 -3.69
C ARG A 23 -15.54 -8.99 -3.94
N GLU A 24 -15.09 -9.11 -5.19
CA GLU A 24 -14.13 -10.15 -5.59
C GLU A 24 -12.71 -9.58 -5.76
N LEU A 25 -12.58 -8.27 -6.00
CA LEU A 25 -11.32 -7.61 -6.36
C LEU A 25 -11.01 -6.40 -5.47
N GLY A 26 -11.67 -6.31 -4.32
CA GLY A 26 -11.61 -5.16 -3.42
C GLY A 26 -10.44 -5.20 -2.43
N LYS A 27 -10.19 -4.03 -1.83
CA LYS A 27 -9.13 -3.78 -0.83
C LYS A 27 -9.17 -4.69 0.40
N GLN A 28 -10.33 -5.29 0.73
CA GLN A 28 -10.42 -6.23 1.85
C GLN A 28 -9.47 -7.42 1.69
N HIS A 29 -9.15 -7.79 0.44
CA HIS A 29 -8.27 -8.90 0.13
C HIS A 29 -6.80 -8.61 0.40
N LEU A 30 -6.42 -7.35 0.61
CA LEU A 30 -5.06 -7.00 1.01
C LEU A 30 -4.68 -7.56 2.38
N PHE A 31 -5.67 -7.88 3.22
CA PHE A 31 -5.48 -8.21 4.64
C PHE A 31 -6.04 -9.58 5.03
N ASP A 32 -6.63 -10.33 4.11
CA ASP A 32 -7.29 -11.61 4.42
C ASP A 32 -6.33 -12.81 4.49
N SER A 33 -5.05 -12.58 4.19
CA SER A 33 -3.98 -13.60 4.17
C SER A 33 -4.25 -14.76 3.21
N SER A 34 -5.15 -14.59 2.24
CA SER A 34 -5.44 -15.58 1.22
C SER A 34 -4.58 -15.34 -0.03
N PRO A 35 -3.89 -16.37 -0.55
CA PRO A 35 -3.13 -16.25 -1.79
C PRO A 35 -4.02 -16.22 -3.04
N GLU A 36 -5.31 -16.54 -2.90
CA GLU A 36 -6.26 -16.68 -4.02
C GLU A 36 -7.09 -15.40 -4.26
N THR A 37 -6.97 -14.41 -3.38
CA THR A 37 -7.76 -13.18 -3.40
C THR A 37 -6.85 -11.97 -3.47
N CYS A 38 -7.28 -10.93 -4.19
CA CYS A 38 -6.44 -9.75 -4.39
C CYS A 38 -7.27 -8.47 -4.47
N TRP A 39 -6.61 -7.34 -4.24
CA TRP A 39 -7.05 -6.09 -4.82
C TRP A 39 -6.56 -6.01 -6.27
N ASN A 40 -7.47 -5.71 -7.19
CA ASN A 40 -7.16 -5.47 -8.60
C ASN A 40 -7.68 -4.08 -8.98
N SER A 41 -6.76 -3.18 -9.29
CA SER A 41 -7.12 -1.83 -9.74
C SER A 41 -7.76 -1.87 -11.13
N ASP A 42 -8.54 -0.84 -11.46
CA ASP A 42 -8.91 -0.63 -12.85
C ASP A 42 -7.68 -0.15 -13.66
N GLN A 43 -7.84 0.00 -14.97
CA GLN A 43 -6.83 0.58 -15.84
C GLN A 43 -6.56 2.06 -15.52
N GLY A 44 -5.35 2.51 -15.80
CA GLY A 44 -4.89 3.90 -15.65
C GLY A 44 -3.82 4.06 -14.57
N SER A 45 -3.14 5.20 -14.61
CA SER A 45 -2.14 5.62 -13.64
C SER A 45 -2.40 7.07 -13.21
N PRO A 46 -2.07 7.47 -11.97
CA PRO A 46 -1.52 6.63 -10.91
C PRO A 46 -2.59 5.74 -10.26
N GLN A 47 -2.14 4.64 -9.67
CA GLN A 47 -2.95 3.85 -8.72
C GLN A 47 -2.38 4.00 -7.31
N TRP A 48 -3.18 3.79 -6.28
CA TRP A 48 -2.70 3.92 -4.92
C TRP A 48 -3.52 3.11 -3.91
N VAL A 49 -2.86 2.73 -2.81
CA VAL A 49 -3.49 2.24 -1.58
C VAL A 49 -3.15 3.22 -0.45
N ALA A 50 -4.15 3.70 0.27
CA ALA A 50 -4.00 4.62 1.38
C ALA A 50 -4.58 4.03 2.67
N LEU A 51 -3.84 4.20 3.77
CA LEU A 51 -4.20 3.81 5.11
C LEU A 51 -4.31 5.06 5.97
N LYS A 52 -5.33 5.11 6.81
CA LYS A 52 -5.54 6.17 7.80
C LYS A 52 -5.79 5.53 9.17
N TRP A 53 -5.06 6.00 10.17
CA TRP A 53 -5.29 5.67 11.56
C TRP A 53 -6.00 6.81 12.27
N ASP A 54 -6.84 6.49 13.26
CA ASP A 54 -7.53 7.50 14.08
C ASP A 54 -6.58 8.20 15.05
N ASN A 55 -5.54 7.50 15.52
CA ASN A 55 -4.45 8.06 16.30
C ASN A 55 -3.13 7.90 15.54
N PRO A 56 -2.15 8.81 15.72
CA PRO A 56 -0.82 8.63 15.15
C PRO A 56 -0.19 7.30 15.57
N VAL A 57 0.49 6.65 14.63
CA VAL A 57 1.26 5.42 14.81
C VAL A 57 2.68 5.66 14.37
N THR A 58 3.63 4.91 14.94
CA THR A 58 5.00 4.88 14.44
C THR A 58 5.17 3.73 13.47
N VAL A 59 5.40 4.03 12.20
CA VAL A 59 5.66 3.03 11.15
C VAL A 59 7.16 2.78 11.02
N THR A 60 7.53 1.52 10.88
CA THR A 60 8.93 1.07 10.67
C THR A 60 9.11 0.38 9.34
N SER A 61 8.15 -0.46 8.93
CA SER A 61 8.27 -1.25 7.71
C SER A 61 6.94 -1.40 6.99
N ILE A 62 6.99 -1.59 5.68
CA ILE A 62 5.82 -1.87 4.84
C ILE A 62 6.10 -3.16 4.09
N ILE A 63 5.12 -4.06 4.05
CA ILE A 63 5.22 -5.36 3.40
C ILE A 63 4.14 -5.45 2.33
N ALA A 64 4.51 -5.88 1.13
CA ALA A 64 3.59 -6.01 0.01
C ALA A 64 3.88 -7.25 -0.82
N GLN A 65 2.85 -7.80 -1.46
CA GLN A 65 2.99 -8.83 -2.48
C GLN A 65 2.09 -8.53 -3.66
N PHE A 66 2.62 -8.69 -4.87
CA PHE A 66 1.95 -8.37 -6.12
C PHE A 66 1.88 -9.60 -7.03
N GLN A 67 1.00 -9.56 -8.04
CA GLN A 67 1.08 -10.49 -9.16
C GLN A 67 2.22 -10.09 -10.10
N GLY A 68 2.94 -11.09 -10.62
CA GLY A 68 3.93 -10.87 -11.68
C GLY A 68 3.28 -10.20 -12.91
N GLY A 69 3.91 -9.13 -13.41
CA GLY A 69 3.44 -8.27 -14.49
C GLY A 69 2.49 -7.14 -14.06
N PHE A 70 2.17 -7.01 -12.76
CA PHE A 70 1.18 -6.05 -12.24
C PHE A 70 1.64 -5.32 -10.98
N CYS A 71 2.95 -5.17 -10.78
CA CYS A 71 3.52 -4.39 -9.69
C CYS A 71 3.76 -2.93 -10.09
N GLY A 72 3.94 -2.05 -9.10
CA GLY A 72 4.36 -0.68 -9.35
C GLY A 72 5.72 -0.61 -10.05
N SER A 73 5.95 0.46 -10.82
CA SER A 73 7.23 0.75 -11.45
C SER A 73 8.29 1.19 -10.40
N PRO A 74 9.58 1.31 -10.78
CA PRO A 74 10.62 1.84 -9.90
C PRO A 74 10.38 3.27 -9.39
N GLU A 75 9.41 4.01 -9.95
CA GLU A 75 9.01 5.35 -9.51
C GLU A 75 7.95 5.34 -8.40
N THR A 76 7.53 4.15 -7.95
CA THR A 76 6.63 3.98 -6.81
C THR A 76 7.22 4.65 -5.57
N CYS A 77 6.38 5.36 -4.82
CA CYS A 77 6.79 6.01 -3.59
C CYS A 77 5.80 5.77 -2.46
N VAL A 78 6.32 5.81 -1.24
CA VAL A 78 5.51 5.94 -0.03
C VAL A 78 5.34 7.42 0.24
N GLU A 79 4.11 7.82 0.47
CA GLU A 79 3.72 9.17 0.81
C GLU A 79 3.04 9.19 2.17
N ILE A 80 3.18 10.31 2.84
CA ILE A 80 2.54 10.55 4.13
C ILE A 80 1.72 11.83 4.07
N CYS A 81 0.83 11.98 5.03
CA CYS A 81 0.11 13.22 5.24
C CYS A 81 0.12 13.53 6.73
N GLN A 82 0.74 14.66 7.08
CA GLN A 82 0.85 15.14 8.45
C GLN A 82 -0.53 15.45 9.05
N GLU A 83 -0.63 15.37 10.38
CA GLU A 83 -1.85 15.74 11.08
C GLU A 83 -2.24 17.19 10.76
N GLY A 84 -3.53 17.43 10.49
CA GLY A 84 -4.05 18.74 10.09
C GLY A 84 -3.78 19.13 8.62
N SER A 85 -2.99 18.35 7.87
CA SER A 85 -2.77 18.56 6.44
C SER A 85 -3.75 17.73 5.58
N SER A 86 -4.01 18.23 4.37
CA SER A 86 -4.67 17.49 3.29
C SER A 86 -3.71 17.16 2.14
N LYS A 87 -2.45 17.60 2.25
CA LYS A 87 -1.43 17.43 1.21
C LYS A 87 -0.64 16.15 1.49
N TRP A 88 -0.47 15.33 0.45
CA TRP A 88 0.43 14.18 0.46
C TRP A 88 1.85 14.63 0.12
N GLU A 89 2.83 14.07 0.84
CA GLU A 89 4.25 14.36 0.66
C GLU A 89 5.01 13.03 0.52
N GLU A 90 5.93 12.95 -0.44
CA GLU A 90 6.77 11.77 -0.61
C GLU A 90 7.70 11.61 0.60
N LEU A 91 7.64 10.44 1.23
CA LEU A 91 8.50 10.06 2.33
C LEU A 91 9.74 9.35 1.81
N GLU A 92 9.54 8.25 1.07
CA GLU A 92 10.64 7.41 0.60
C GLU A 92 10.25 6.70 -0.71
N PRO A 93 11.14 6.57 -1.70
CA PRO A 93 10.90 5.73 -2.86
C PRO A 93 10.83 4.26 -2.45
N TRP A 94 9.97 3.49 -3.13
CA TRP A 94 9.94 2.03 -3.01
C TRP A 94 10.19 1.42 -4.39
N HIS A 95 11.42 1.00 -4.63
CA HIS A 95 11.81 0.33 -5.87
C HIS A 95 11.31 -1.12 -5.86
N LEU A 96 10.03 -1.30 -6.23
CA LEU A 96 9.43 -2.61 -6.35
C LEU A 96 10.04 -3.41 -7.52
N GLU A 97 10.19 -4.70 -7.31
CA GLU A 97 10.62 -5.67 -8.30
C GLU A 97 9.43 -6.52 -8.76
N ASP A 98 9.38 -6.84 -10.06
CA ASP A 98 8.31 -7.65 -10.64
C ASP A 98 8.57 -9.16 -10.48
N VAL A 99 8.56 -9.61 -9.23
CA VAL A 99 9.00 -10.98 -8.86
C VAL A 99 7.90 -11.86 -8.27
N GLY A 100 6.70 -11.30 -8.03
CA GLY A 100 5.55 -12.04 -7.47
C GLY A 100 5.70 -12.49 -6.00
N THR A 101 6.88 -12.33 -5.41
CA THR A 101 7.18 -12.66 -4.01
C THR A 101 6.90 -11.50 -3.07
N ILE A 102 6.86 -11.79 -1.77
CA ILE A 102 6.75 -10.77 -0.73
C ILE A 102 7.98 -9.85 -0.79
N GLN A 103 7.71 -8.55 -0.74
CA GLN A 103 8.69 -7.48 -0.72
C GLN A 103 8.46 -6.61 0.50
N SER A 104 9.54 -6.07 1.05
CA SER A 104 9.50 -5.22 2.23
C SER A 104 10.30 -3.94 2.00
N LEU A 105 9.73 -2.80 2.39
CA LEU A 105 10.45 -1.55 2.57
C LEU A 105 10.63 -1.31 4.07
N CYS A 106 11.87 -1.29 4.52
CA CYS A 106 12.21 -0.75 5.84
C CYS A 106 12.42 0.76 5.69
N LEU A 107 11.66 1.57 6.41
CA LEU A 107 11.83 3.02 6.38
C LEU A 107 13.20 3.40 6.95
N GLN A 108 13.84 4.44 6.40
CA GLN A 108 15.13 4.93 6.90
C GLN A 108 15.13 5.26 8.39
N GLN A 109 14.00 5.73 8.90
CA GLN A 109 13.78 5.98 10.31
C GLN A 109 12.32 5.70 10.68
N PRO A 110 12.04 5.24 11.92
CA PRO A 110 10.69 5.12 12.42
C PRO A 110 9.95 6.46 12.28
N THR A 111 8.79 6.46 11.63
CA THR A 111 8.07 7.67 11.26
C THR A 111 6.69 7.71 11.92
N VAL A 112 6.43 8.75 12.70
CA VAL A 112 5.12 8.99 13.31
C VAL A 112 4.21 9.65 12.30
N LEU A 113 3.04 9.05 12.04
CA LEU A 113 2.08 9.52 11.03
C LEU A 113 0.66 9.05 11.35
N SER A 114 -0.34 9.71 10.75
CA SER A 114 -1.75 9.28 10.79
C SER A 114 -2.26 8.77 9.44
N LYS A 115 -1.53 9.03 8.36
CA LYS A 115 -1.89 8.66 6.99
C LYS A 115 -0.66 8.24 6.21
N LEU A 116 -0.77 7.09 5.55
CA LEU A 116 0.25 6.52 4.67
C LEU A 116 -0.40 6.16 3.34
N ARG A 117 0.30 6.40 2.24
CA ARG A 117 -0.14 6.00 0.89
C ARG A 117 1.01 5.41 0.12
N ILE A 118 0.79 4.24 -0.48
CA ILE A 118 1.67 3.71 -1.51
C ILE A 118 1.13 4.24 -2.84
N ASN A 119 1.92 5.07 -3.51
CA ASN A 119 1.55 5.71 -4.76
C ASN A 119 2.31 5.07 -5.93
N PHE A 120 1.59 4.30 -6.74
CA PHE A 120 2.10 3.66 -7.94
C PHE A 120 1.97 4.66 -9.09
N LYS A 121 3.01 5.47 -9.29
CA LYS A 121 3.04 6.49 -10.36
C LYS A 121 2.84 5.86 -11.74
N ASN A 122 3.43 4.68 -11.94
CA ASN A 122 3.29 3.83 -13.11
C ASN A 122 3.28 2.36 -12.66
N SER A 123 2.89 1.46 -13.58
CA SER A 123 2.88 0.01 -13.37
C SER A 123 3.79 -0.69 -14.39
N THR A 124 4.18 -1.91 -14.07
CA THR A 124 4.76 -2.86 -15.02
C THR A 124 3.74 -3.38 -16.03
N ASP A 125 2.44 -3.35 -15.69
CA ASP A 125 1.36 -3.61 -16.63
C ASP A 125 1.19 -2.45 -17.62
N PHE A 126 1.04 -2.78 -18.91
CA PHE A 126 0.88 -1.79 -19.99
C PHE A 126 -0.32 -0.86 -19.79
N TYR A 127 -1.39 -1.33 -19.14
CA TYR A 127 -2.60 -0.55 -18.89
C TYR A 127 -2.57 0.18 -17.54
N GLY A 128 -1.48 0.14 -16.80
CA GLY A 128 -1.35 0.82 -15.50
C GLY A 128 -2.01 0.07 -14.33
N ARG A 129 -2.45 -1.18 -14.52
CA ARG A 129 -3.13 -1.92 -13.46
C ARG A 129 -2.17 -2.39 -12.38
N ILE A 130 -2.66 -2.48 -11.15
CA ILE A 130 -1.97 -3.07 -10.01
C ILE A 130 -2.79 -4.24 -9.49
N ILE A 131 -2.15 -5.39 -9.30
CA ILE A 131 -2.75 -6.56 -8.65
C ILE A 131 -1.92 -6.89 -7.42
N MET A 132 -2.53 -6.76 -6.25
CA MET A 132 -1.88 -6.85 -4.96
C MET A 132 -2.60 -7.87 -4.07
N TYR A 133 -1.85 -8.85 -3.59
CA TYR A 133 -2.34 -9.95 -2.75
C TYR A 133 -2.23 -9.64 -1.26
N LYS A 134 -1.22 -8.86 -0.86
CA LYS A 134 -0.95 -8.59 0.54
C LYS A 134 -0.46 -7.17 0.72
N LEU A 135 -0.97 -6.51 1.75
CA LEU A 135 -0.40 -5.31 2.34
C LEU A 135 -0.30 -5.51 3.86
N ASP A 136 0.86 -5.18 4.42
CA ASP A 136 1.04 -5.03 5.85
C ASP A 136 1.85 -3.76 6.14
N VAL A 137 1.62 -3.17 7.30
CA VAL A 137 2.38 -2.04 7.81
C VAL A 137 2.75 -2.38 9.23
N LEU A 138 4.06 -2.46 9.47
CA LEU A 138 4.62 -2.83 10.74
C LEU A 138 5.08 -1.59 11.52
N GLY A 139 4.97 -1.66 12.85
CA GLY A 139 5.38 -0.57 13.72
C GLY A 139 4.89 -0.73 15.14
N HIS A 140 4.54 0.40 15.77
CA HIS A 140 3.95 0.42 17.11
C HIS A 140 3.00 1.61 17.27
N LYS A 141 2.02 1.44 18.16
CA LYS A 141 1.16 2.52 18.60
C LYS A 141 1.95 3.54 19.42
N VAL A 142 1.56 4.81 19.32
CA VAL A 142 2.10 5.91 20.13
C VAL A 142 1.43 5.93 21.50
#